data_AF-A0A952MU30-F1
#
_entry.id   AF-A0A952MU30-F1
#
_cell.length_a   1.000
_cell.length_b   1.000
_cell.length_c   1.000
_cell.angle_alpha   90.00
_cell.angle_beta   90.00
_cell.angle_gamma   90.00
#
_symmetry.space_group_name_H-M   'P 1'
#
loop_
_entity.id
_entity.type
_entity.pdbx_description
1 polymer ?
#
loop_
_entity_poly.entity_id
_entity_poly.type
_entity_poly.pdbx_seq_one_letter_code
_entity_poly.pdbx_strand_id
1 'polypeptide(L)'
;MLRFLIAIGIVVLVAVLVVMALPERPSFYFQTLALLAIGTGGLYHFLSKVRASNPDFFVQLYLATIALKLLAYGVYLGIVIWKDRPGAIENVVFFMIAYIIFTALEVFFLWRKVNT
;
A
#
# COMPACT_ATOMS: atom_id res chain seq x y z
N MET A 1 -14.26 -3.57 -8.17
CA MET A 1 -13.63 -2.24 -7.98
C MET A 1 -14.21 -1.53 -6.78
N LEU A 2 -15.52 -1.25 -6.74
CA LEU A 2 -16.15 -0.50 -5.62
C LEU A 2 -15.85 -1.07 -4.22
N ARG A 3 -16.06 -2.39 -4.01
CA ARG A 3 -15.78 -3.05 -2.71
C ARG A 3 -14.32 -2.90 -2.25
N PHE A 4 -13.38 -2.88 -3.19
CA PHE A 4 -11.96 -2.72 -2.89
C PHE A 4 -11.62 -1.27 -2.52
N LEU A 5 -12.19 -0.29 -3.24
CA LEU A 5 -12.02 1.12 -2.92
C LEU A 5 -12.63 1.48 -1.56
N ILE A 6 -13.79 0.90 -1.23
CA ILE A 6 -14.39 1.04 0.10
C ILE A 6 -13.47 0.46 1.17
N ALA A 7 -12.92 -0.74 0.95
CA ALA A 7 -12.00 -1.36 1.91
C ALA A 7 -10.73 -0.53 2.13
N ILE A 8 -10.12 0.01 1.05
CA ILE A 8 -9.01 0.97 1.16
C ILE A 8 -9.43 2.21 1.95
N GLY A 9 -10.59 2.79 1.64
CA GLY A 9 -11.09 3.98 2.32
C GLY A 9 -11.27 3.76 3.82
N ILE A 10 -11.80 2.60 4.22
CA ILE A 10 -11.94 2.21 5.63
C ILE A 10 -10.57 2.06 6.29
N VAL A 11 -9.62 1.36 5.65
CA VAL A 11 -8.27 1.20 6.19
C VAL A 11 -7.57 2.54 6.38
N VAL A 12 -7.67 3.45 5.39
CA VAL A 12 -7.12 4.80 5.48
C VAL A 12 -7.77 5.57 6.62
N LEU A 13 -9.11 5.56 6.71
CA LEU A 13 -9.85 6.26 7.76
C LEU A 13 -9.44 5.76 9.15
N VAL A 14 -9.40 4.45 9.36
CA VAL A 14 -8.98 3.84 10.63
C VAL A 14 -7.53 4.20 10.94
N ALA A 15 -6.62 4.11 9.98
CA ALA A 15 -5.22 4.47 10.19
C ALA A 15 -5.05 5.95 10.58
N VAL A 16 -5.80 6.86 9.95
CA VAL A 16 -5.82 8.28 10.32
C VAL A 16 -6.33 8.47 11.75
N LEU A 17 -7.46 7.86 12.10
CA LEU A 17 -8.03 7.97 13.45
C LEU A 17 -7.08 7.43 14.53
N VAL A 18 -6.43 6.30 14.27
CA VAL A 18 -5.43 5.72 15.17
C VAL A 18 -4.25 6.66 15.35
N VAL A 19 -3.68 7.20 14.25
CA VAL A 19 -2.54 8.13 14.33
C VAL A 19 -2.92 9.42 15.05
N MET A 20 -4.14 9.93 14.86
CA MET A 20 -4.61 11.14 15.56
C MET A 20 -4.77 10.95 17.07
N ALA A 21 -4.93 9.70 17.53
CA ALA A 21 -4.99 9.36 18.95
C ALA A 21 -3.61 9.13 19.60
N LEU A 22 -2.53 9.04 18.80
CA LEU A 22 -1.18 8.83 19.32
C LEU A 22 -0.56 10.14 19.84
N PRO A 23 0.12 10.12 21.00
CA PRO A 23 0.87 11.27 21.50
C PRO A 23 2.02 11.67 20.57
N GLU A 24 2.74 10.67 20.05
CA GLU A 24 3.81 10.82 19.08
C GLU A 24 3.35 10.25 17.75
N ARG A 25 3.16 11.15 16.79
CA ARG A 25 2.57 10.85 15.49
C ARG A 25 3.66 10.90 14.41
N PRO A 26 3.76 9.89 13.53
CA PRO A 26 4.75 9.90 12.46
C PRO A 26 4.56 11.12 11.57
N SER A 27 5.62 11.89 11.32
CA SER A 27 5.54 13.16 10.56
C SER A 27 4.99 12.98 9.13
N PHE A 28 5.23 11.82 8.51
CA PHE A 28 4.88 11.53 7.12
C PHE A 28 3.67 10.61 6.96
N TYR A 29 2.84 10.45 8.00
CA TYR A 29 1.72 9.49 7.99
C TYR A 29 0.75 9.71 6.82
N PHE A 30 0.39 10.96 6.52
CA PHE A 30 -0.50 11.26 5.40
C PHE A 30 0.12 10.91 4.04
N GLN A 31 1.39 11.26 3.83
CA GLN A 31 2.11 10.97 2.60
C GLN A 31 2.28 9.46 2.42
N THR A 32 2.56 8.73 3.50
CA THR A 32 2.65 7.26 3.51
C THR A 32 1.31 6.63 3.13
N LEU A 33 0.21 7.05 3.77
CA LEU A 33 -1.12 6.51 3.49
C LEU A 33 -1.57 6.82 2.06
N ALA A 34 -1.33 8.04 1.57
CA ALA A 34 -1.64 8.41 0.20
C ALA A 34 -0.84 7.57 -0.81
N LEU A 35 0.48 7.41 -0.59
CA LEU A 35 1.34 6.60 -1.44
C LEU A 35 0.90 5.13 -1.48
N LEU A 36 0.59 4.54 -0.33
CA LEU A 36 0.14 3.16 -0.23
C LEU A 36 -1.25 2.96 -0.85
N ALA A 37 -2.18 3.88 -0.60
CA ALA A 37 -3.53 3.81 -1.14
C ALA A 37 -3.55 3.95 -2.67
N ILE A 38 -2.82 4.94 -3.21
CA ILE A 38 -2.72 5.14 -4.66
C ILE A 38 -1.94 4.00 -5.31
N GLY A 39 -0.81 3.59 -4.75
CA GLY A 39 0.01 2.52 -5.30
C GLY A 39 -0.75 1.19 -5.34
N THR A 40 -1.40 0.82 -4.25
CA THR A 40 -2.21 -0.41 -4.14
C THR A 40 -3.49 -0.32 -4.98
N GLY A 41 -4.13 0.85 -5.00
CA GLY A 41 -5.29 1.17 -5.84
C GLY A 41 -5.01 0.98 -7.33
N GLY A 42 -3.96 1.64 -7.80
CA GLY A 42 -3.53 1.62 -9.20
C GLY A 42 -3.09 0.22 -9.65
N LEU A 43 -2.33 -0.48 -8.81
CA LEU A 43 -1.88 -1.84 -9.13
C LEU A 43 -3.03 -2.84 -9.19
N TYR A 44 -3.94 -2.81 -8.22
CA TYR A 44 -5.13 -3.65 -8.28
C TYR A 44 -5.95 -3.39 -9.55
N HIS A 45 -6.12 -2.12 -9.94
CA HIS A 45 -6.82 -1.77 -11.19
C HIS A 45 -6.11 -2.34 -12.41
N PHE A 46 -4.80 -2.11 -12.52
CA PHE A 46 -3.96 -2.56 -13.63
C PHE A 46 -3.95 -4.08 -13.75
N LEU A 47 -3.62 -4.79 -12.67
CA LEU A 47 -3.55 -6.25 -12.63
C LEU A 47 -4.91 -6.91 -12.89
N SER A 48 -5.99 -6.31 -12.36
CA SER A 48 -7.34 -6.76 -12.64
C SER A 48 -7.71 -6.66 -14.11
N LYS A 49 -7.22 -5.63 -14.82
CA LYS A 49 -7.47 -5.45 -16.25
C LYS A 49 -6.65 -6.44 -17.07
N VAL A 50 -5.36 -6.58 -16.76
CA VAL A 50 -4.46 -7.50 -17.49
C VAL A 50 -4.90 -8.94 -17.35
N ARG A 51 -5.35 -9.38 -16.16
CA ARG A 51 -5.87 -10.74 -15.97
C ARG A 51 -7.01 -11.07 -16.93
N ALA A 52 -7.93 -10.13 -17.16
CA ALA A 52 -9.07 -10.37 -18.05
C ALA A 52 -8.64 -10.60 -19.51
N SER A 53 -7.47 -10.10 -19.90
CA SER A 53 -6.93 -10.26 -21.25
C SER A 53 -5.91 -11.40 -21.36
N ASN A 54 -5.07 -11.64 -20.35
CA ASN A 54 -3.97 -12.61 -20.37
C ASN A 54 -3.76 -13.24 -18.98
N PRO A 55 -4.53 -14.29 -18.62
CA PRO A 55 -4.45 -14.89 -17.29
C PRO A 55 -3.11 -15.58 -17.01
N ASP A 56 -2.47 -16.17 -18.02
CA ASP A 56 -1.22 -16.94 -17.86
C ASP A 56 -0.03 -16.05 -17.44
N PHE A 57 -0.06 -14.76 -17.82
CA PHE A 57 0.99 -13.80 -17.49
C PHE A 57 0.76 -13.08 -16.14
N PHE A 58 -0.38 -13.32 -15.49
CA PHE A 58 -0.79 -12.58 -14.29
C PHE A 58 0.22 -12.71 -13.14
N VAL A 59 0.71 -13.92 -12.87
CA VAL A 59 1.62 -14.18 -11.74
C VAL A 59 2.97 -13.47 -11.96
N GLN A 60 3.53 -13.57 -13.17
CA GLN A 60 4.80 -12.93 -13.52
C GLN A 60 4.69 -11.41 -13.41
N LEU A 61 3.60 -10.84 -13.93
CA LEU A 61 3.35 -9.41 -13.83
C LEU A 61 3.14 -8.96 -12.37
N TYR A 62 2.42 -9.74 -11.57
CA TYR A 62 2.26 -9.45 -10.15
C TYR A 62 3.61 -9.41 -9.42
N LEU A 63 4.47 -10.41 -9.63
CA LEU A 63 5.82 -10.42 -9.05
C LEU A 63 6.66 -9.22 -9.51
N ALA A 64 6.59 -8.85 -10.79
CA ALA A 64 7.25 -7.65 -11.31
C ALA A 64 6.75 -6.37 -10.62
N THR A 65 5.45 -6.26 -10.37
CA THR A 65 4.89 -5.10 -9.65
C THR A 65 5.31 -5.04 -8.18
N ILE A 66 5.49 -6.19 -7.52
CA ILE A 66 6.02 -6.25 -6.16
C ILE A 66 7.47 -5.78 -6.13
N ALA A 67 8.31 -6.23 -7.08
CA ALA A 67 9.69 -5.76 -7.19
C ALA A 67 9.75 -4.24 -7.42
N LEU A 68 8.91 -3.71 -8.31
CA LEU A 68 8.83 -2.27 -8.57
C LEU A 68 8.37 -1.49 -7.32
N LYS A 69 7.36 -2.00 -6.58
CA LYS A 69 6.91 -1.44 -5.30
C LYS A 69 8.05 -1.37 -4.30
N LEU A 70 8.82 -2.44 -4.13
CA LEU A 70 9.94 -2.48 -3.20
C LEU A 70 10.99 -1.41 -3.53
N LEU A 71 11.33 -1.24 -4.80
CA LEU A 71 12.26 -0.19 -5.22
C LEU A 71 11.71 1.22 -4.95
N ALA A 72 10.47 1.48 -5.35
CA ALA A 72 9.83 2.79 -5.15
C ALA A 72 9.68 3.14 -3.67
N TYR A 73 9.29 2.17 -2.85
CA TYR A 73 9.13 2.34 -1.41
C TYR A 73 10.47 2.46 -0.68
N GLY A 74 11.51 1.77 -1.15
CA GLY A 74 12.87 1.96 -0.64
C GLY A 74 13.37 3.40 -0.86
N VAL A 75 13.15 3.96 -2.06
CA VAL A 75 13.48 5.37 -2.35
C VAL A 75 12.67 6.31 -1.47
N TYR A 76 11.36 6.07 -1.32
CA TYR A 76 10.50 6.86 -0.45
C TYR A 76 11.00 6.88 1.00
N LEU A 77 11.30 5.72 1.57
CA LEU A 77 11.83 5.60 2.93
C LEU A 77 13.16 6.33 3.08
N GLY A 78 14.06 6.22 2.09
CA GLY A 78 15.31 6.98 2.07
C GLY A 78 15.09 8.50 2.13
N ILE A 79 14.11 9.02 1.37
CA ILE A 79 13.74 10.44 1.39
C ILE A 79 13.17 10.84 2.76
N VAL A 80 12.29 10.03 3.35
CA VAL A 80 11.68 10.31 4.65
C VAL A 80 12.73 10.35 5.75
N ILE A 81 13.61 9.35 5.82
CA ILE A 81 14.70 9.29 6.80
C ILE A 81 15.65 10.49 6.62
N TRP A 82 15.92 10.89 5.37
CA TRP A 82 16.79 12.03 5.12
C TRP A 82 16.18 13.37 5.58
N LYS A 83 14.87 13.55 5.41
CA LYS A 83 14.15 14.78 5.81
C LYS A 83 13.83 14.87 7.29
N ASP A 84 13.52 13.75 7.93
CA ASP A 84 13.14 13.68 9.35
C ASP A 84 13.90 12.56 10.04
N ARG A 85 15.16 12.83 10.36
CA ARG A 85 16.03 11.90 11.08
C ARG A 85 15.53 11.60 12.50
N PRO A 86 15.07 12.59 13.29
CA PRO A 86 14.55 12.33 14.64
C PRO A 86 13.32 11.42 14.63
N GLY A 87 12.38 11.63 13.69
CA GLY A 87 11.17 10.81 13.55
C GLY A 87 11.33 9.58 12.64
N ALA A 88 12.55 9.19 12.31
CA ALA A 88 12.80 8.16 11.30
C ALA A 88 12.22 6.80 11.70
N ILE A 89 12.32 6.44 12.98
CA ILE A 89 11.86 5.13 13.48
C ILE A 89 10.33 5.06 13.39
N GLU A 90 9.63 6.08 13.87
CA GLU A 90 8.18 6.16 13.88
C GLU A 90 7.61 6.11 12.46
N ASN A 91 8.24 6.84 11.53
CA ASN A 91 7.86 6.84 10.12
C ASN A 91 8.07 5.48 9.45
N VAL A 92 9.21 4.82 9.71
CA VAL A 92 9.52 3.50 9.13
C VAL A 92 8.59 2.42 9.70
N VAL A 93 8.36 2.41 11.02
CA VAL A 93 7.45 1.46 11.68
C VAL A 93 6.02 1.65 11.16
N PHE A 94 5.55 2.89 11.08
CA PHE A 94 4.25 3.20 10.52
C PHE A 94 4.12 2.71 9.07
N PHE A 95 5.13 2.99 8.24
CA PHE A 95 5.18 2.52 6.86
C PHE A 95 5.10 0.99 6.79
N MET A 96 5.87 0.26 7.59
CA MET A 96 5.87 -1.21 7.59
C MET A 96 4.50 -1.79 7.94
N ILE A 97 3.88 -1.30 9.02
CA ILE A 97 2.56 -1.77 9.45
C ILE A 97 1.52 -1.49 8.36
N ALA A 98 1.49 -0.26 7.86
CA ALA A 98 0.55 0.12 6.81
C ALA A 98 0.79 -0.70 5.53
N TYR A 99 2.03 -0.85 5.10
CA TYR A 99 2.40 -1.64 3.92
C TYR A 99 1.90 -3.09 4.01
N ILE A 100 2.04 -3.74 5.16
CA ILE A 100 1.53 -5.11 5.36
C ILE A 100 0.02 -5.15 5.21
N ILE A 101 -0.71 -4.21 5.84
CA ILE A 101 -2.17 -4.14 5.76
C ILE A 101 -2.63 -3.93 4.31
N PHE A 102 -2.02 -2.98 3.60
CA PHE A 102 -2.35 -2.69 2.20
C PHE A 102 -2.04 -3.88 1.28
N THR A 103 -0.89 -4.52 1.46
CA THR A 103 -0.50 -5.71 0.69
C THR A 103 -1.44 -6.88 0.95
N ALA A 104 -1.81 -7.14 2.21
CA ALA A 104 -2.75 -8.19 2.58
C ALA A 104 -4.13 -7.96 1.94
N LEU A 105 -4.61 -6.71 1.95
CA LEU A 105 -5.86 -6.33 1.31
C LEU A 105 -5.79 -6.50 -0.22
N GLU A 106 -4.69 -6.10 -0.86
CA GLU A 106 -4.44 -6.32 -2.29
C GLU A 106 -4.52 -7.81 -2.65
N VAL A 107 -3.75 -8.65 -1.96
CA VAL A 107 -3.69 -10.10 -2.20
C VAL A 107 -5.05 -10.74 -1.96
N PHE A 108 -5.74 -10.40 -0.86
CA PHE A 108 -7.05 -10.96 -0.55
C PHE A 108 -8.08 -10.68 -1.65
N PHE A 109 -8.15 -9.44 -2.14
CA PHE A 109 -9.09 -9.07 -3.20
C PHE A 109 -8.70 -9.65 -4.56
N LEU A 110 -7.40 -9.70 -4.90
CA LEU A 110 -6.93 -10.36 -6.10
C LEU A 110 -7.26 -11.86 -6.07
N TRP A 111 -6.97 -12.53 -4.95
CA TRP A 111 -7.25 -13.96 -4.77
C TRP A 111 -8.75 -14.27 -4.80
N ARG A 112 -9.58 -13.50 -4.10
CA ARG A 112 -11.04 -13.66 -4.15
C ARG A 112 -11.55 -13.53 -5.58
N LYS A 113 -11.02 -12.57 -6.33
CA LYS A 113 -11.39 -12.40 -7.74
C LYS A 113 -10.91 -13.59 -8.59
N VAL A 114 -9.83 -14.28 -8.23
CA VAL A 114 -9.35 -15.49 -8.92
C VAL A 114 -10.30 -16.67 -8.72
N ASN A 115 -10.78 -16.88 -7.50
CA ASN A 115 -11.62 -18.02 -7.12
C ASN A 115 -13.14 -17.82 -7.31
N THR A 116 -13.59 -16.66 -7.79
CA THR A 116 -15.01 -16.38 -8.11
C THR A 116 -15.16 -16.10 -9.59
#